data_AF-A0A3M4I6N9-F1
#
_entry.id   AF-A0A3M4I6N9-F1
#
_cell.length_a   1.000
_cell.length_b   1.000
_cell.length_c   1.000
_cell.angle_alpha   90.00
_cell.angle_beta   90.00
_cell.angle_gamma   90.00
#
_symmetry.space_group_name_H-M   'P 1'
#
loop_
_entity.id
_entity.type
_entity.pdbx_description
1 polymer ?
#
loop_
_entity_poly.entity_id
_entity_poly.type
_entity_poly.pdbx_seq_one_letter_code
_entity_poly.pdbx_strand_id
1 'polypeptide(L)'
;MAFVVAGGADLCSGIVRASGRSGLFAYQPGAQCRFRCWNQFMSPLQELLADVPQQGRVRWIGVRPESRAEMIELDAVEARREAGLTGDHSRPGPRNARQVTLIQWEHLTVVGSLLNRSADNPIVPQDLRRNLVISGINLFSLKNRRFRIGQAIFETTGWCQPCARLEQRLGRGTFQAVRGHGGITARVLQSGVIRLDDVLQVEPLEITDPWPPARQHA
;
A
#
# COMPACT_ATOMS: atom_id res chain seq x y z
N MET A 1 14.67 -34.74 -63.50
CA MET A 1 13.22 -34.96 -63.34
C MET A 1 12.66 -33.76 -62.56
N ALA A 2 11.64 -33.10 -63.13
CA ALA A 2 10.77 -32.01 -62.64
C ALA A 2 10.67 -31.77 -61.11
N PHE A 3 10.29 -30.61 -60.56
CA PHE A 3 10.18 -29.19 -60.91
C PHE A 3 9.92 -28.48 -59.54
N VAL A 4 10.06 -27.15 -59.49
CA VAL A 4 9.82 -26.23 -58.36
C VAL A 4 8.35 -26.25 -57.85
N VAL A 5 8.09 -26.00 -56.55
CA VAL A 5 7.20 -24.92 -55.98
C VAL A 5 7.24 -24.88 -54.43
N ALA A 6 7.06 -23.67 -53.92
CA ALA A 6 7.15 -23.13 -52.56
C ALA A 6 5.97 -23.40 -51.60
N GLY A 7 6.10 -22.89 -50.37
CA GLY A 7 5.05 -22.77 -49.33
C GLY A 7 5.15 -23.91 -48.31
N GLY A 8 5.14 -23.71 -47.00
CA GLY A 8 4.41 -22.72 -46.22
C GLY A 8 3.52 -23.50 -45.25
N ALA A 9 3.79 -23.35 -43.94
CA ALA A 9 2.97 -23.63 -42.76
C ALA A 9 2.07 -24.88 -42.75
N ASP A 10 2.30 -25.75 -41.77
CA ASP A 10 1.34 -26.73 -41.25
C ASP A 10 1.93 -27.29 -39.93
N LEU A 11 1.27 -27.55 -38.81
CA LEU A 11 -0.14 -27.54 -38.37
C LEU A 11 -0.13 -27.54 -36.83
N CYS A 12 -0.95 -26.71 -36.17
CA CYS A 12 -1.47 -27.06 -34.85
C CYS A 12 -2.80 -27.78 -35.04
N SER A 13 -2.78 -29.06 -34.67
CA SER A 13 -3.85 -30.06 -34.76
C SER A 13 -5.19 -29.59 -34.17
N GLY A 14 -6.22 -29.55 -35.01
CA GLY A 14 -7.62 -29.49 -34.60
C GLY A 14 -8.34 -30.81 -34.92
N ILE A 15 -8.86 -31.49 -33.89
CA ILE A 15 -9.69 -32.67 -34.04
C ILE A 15 -11.07 -32.22 -34.53
N VAL A 16 -11.45 -32.62 -35.75
CA VAL A 16 -12.80 -32.44 -36.30
C VAL A 16 -13.52 -33.79 -36.29
N ARG A 17 -14.63 -33.89 -35.55
CA ARG A 17 -15.61 -34.97 -35.74
C ARG A 17 -16.56 -34.57 -36.86
N ALA A 18 -16.61 -35.40 -37.90
CA ALA A 18 -17.51 -35.24 -39.03
C ALA A 18 -18.91 -35.79 -38.71
N SER A 19 -19.95 -35.03 -39.04
CA SER A 19 -21.25 -35.60 -39.38
C SER A 19 -22.01 -34.68 -40.35
N GLY A 20 -22.26 -35.19 -41.56
CA GLY A 20 -23.51 -34.91 -42.28
C GLY A 20 -23.56 -33.69 -43.21
N ARG A 21 -23.24 -33.96 -44.49
CA ARG A 21 -23.90 -33.52 -45.74
C ARG A 21 -24.32 -32.05 -45.94
N SER A 22 -23.73 -31.50 -47.01
CA SER A 22 -24.29 -30.56 -47.97
C SER A 22 -24.71 -29.17 -47.45
N GLY A 23 -23.85 -28.20 -47.68
CA GLY A 23 -24.19 -26.78 -47.65
C GLY A 23 -23.00 -25.98 -48.12
N LEU A 24 -23.05 -25.51 -49.37
CA LEU A 24 -22.17 -24.47 -49.90
C LEU A 24 -22.28 -23.25 -48.97
N PHE A 25 -21.22 -22.93 -48.22
CA PHE A 25 -21.12 -21.65 -47.52
C PHE A 25 -20.08 -20.77 -48.20
N ALA A 26 -20.62 -19.78 -48.90
CA ALA A 26 -19.88 -18.69 -49.49
C ALA A 26 -18.99 -18.00 -48.45
N TYR A 27 -17.73 -17.77 -48.82
CA TYR A 27 -16.83 -16.91 -48.08
C TYR A 27 -17.29 -15.45 -48.24
N GLN A 28 -17.77 -14.86 -47.15
CA GLN A 28 -18.09 -13.43 -47.06
C GLN A 28 -17.00 -12.74 -46.21
N PRO A 29 -16.11 -11.92 -46.80
CA PRO A 29 -15.20 -11.09 -46.02
C PRO A 29 -15.98 -9.86 -45.55
N GLY A 30 -16.59 -9.96 -44.37
CA GLY A 30 -17.41 -8.86 -43.85
C GLY A 30 -17.86 -8.99 -42.40
N ALA A 31 -17.42 -10.03 -41.68
CA ALA A 31 -17.63 -10.07 -40.24
C ALA A 31 -16.66 -9.10 -39.58
N GLN A 32 -17.17 -7.90 -39.29
CA GLN A 32 -16.66 -6.97 -38.29
C GLN A 32 -16.02 -7.80 -37.18
N CYS A 33 -14.69 -7.80 -37.13
CA CYS A 33 -13.98 -8.28 -35.97
C CYS A 33 -14.55 -7.46 -34.83
N ARG A 34 -15.38 -8.10 -34.00
CA ARG A 34 -15.64 -7.68 -32.62
C ARG A 34 -14.28 -7.73 -31.92
N PHE A 35 -13.43 -6.75 -32.20
CA PHE A 35 -12.60 -6.12 -31.21
C PHE A 35 -13.60 -5.63 -30.17
N ARG A 36 -14.01 -6.53 -29.27
CA ARG A 36 -14.61 -6.15 -28.02
C ARG A 36 -13.61 -5.17 -27.44
N CYS A 37 -14.00 -3.92 -27.40
CA CYS A 37 -13.33 -2.85 -26.70
C CYS A 37 -13.17 -3.35 -25.26
N TRP A 38 -12.01 -3.90 -24.92
CA TRP A 38 -11.63 -4.28 -23.56
C TRP A 38 -11.29 -3.03 -22.74
N ASN A 39 -11.96 -1.90 -23.01
CA ASN A 39 -11.97 -0.77 -22.10
C ASN A 39 -13.02 -1.07 -21.02
N GLN A 40 -12.52 -1.92 -20.15
CA GLN A 40 -12.98 -2.38 -18.87
C GLN A 40 -13.23 -1.15 -17.98
N PHE A 41 -14.48 -0.66 -17.98
CA PHE A 41 -14.86 0.48 -17.15
C PHE A 41 -14.63 0.14 -15.68
N MET A 42 -13.77 0.92 -15.02
CA MET A 42 -13.72 0.94 -13.56
C MET A 42 -15.13 1.21 -13.04
N SER A 43 -15.57 0.42 -12.08
CA SER A 43 -16.75 0.74 -11.30
C SER A 43 -16.55 2.07 -10.56
N PRO A 44 -17.63 2.82 -10.28
CA PRO A 44 -17.54 4.07 -9.51
C PRO A 44 -16.80 3.91 -8.17
N LEU A 45 -16.93 2.74 -7.52
CA LEU A 45 -16.19 2.46 -6.28
C LEU A 45 -14.69 2.36 -6.50
N GLN A 46 -14.23 1.79 -7.61
CA GLN A 46 -12.81 1.70 -7.94
C GLN A 46 -12.21 3.08 -8.21
N GLU A 47 -12.96 3.97 -8.86
CA GLU A 47 -12.54 5.35 -9.08
C GLU A 47 -12.35 6.09 -7.75
N LEU A 48 -13.33 5.97 -6.84
CA LEU A 48 -13.26 6.55 -5.49
C LEU A 48 -12.10 5.98 -4.65
N LEU A 49 -11.76 4.69 -4.81
CA LEU A 49 -10.64 4.08 -4.09
C LEU A 49 -9.28 4.45 -4.70
N ALA A 50 -9.23 4.74 -6.00
CA ALA A 50 -8.02 5.15 -6.69
C ALA A 50 -7.67 6.61 -6.37
N ASP A 51 -8.68 7.48 -6.33
CA ASP A 51 -8.52 8.91 -6.08
C ASP A 51 -8.41 9.22 -4.58
N VAL A 52 -7.20 9.59 -4.15
CA VAL A 52 -6.91 10.06 -2.79
C VAL A 52 -6.36 11.48 -2.90
N PRO A 53 -7.23 12.51 -2.99
CA PRO A 53 -6.81 13.88 -3.26
C PRO A 53 -6.15 14.55 -2.05
N GLN A 54 -6.41 14.05 -0.84
CA GLN A 54 -5.85 14.61 0.39
C GLN A 54 -4.34 14.37 0.43
N GLN A 55 -3.62 15.39 0.89
CA GLN A 55 -2.19 15.31 1.16
C GLN A 55 -1.95 15.34 2.66
N GLY A 56 -1.05 14.49 3.14
CA GLY A 56 -0.67 14.46 4.54
C GLY A 56 0.48 15.42 4.84
N ARG A 57 0.72 15.67 6.13
CA ARG A 57 1.89 16.43 6.60
C ARG A 57 2.56 15.73 7.77
N VAL A 58 3.89 15.64 7.74
CA VAL A 58 4.68 15.08 8.86
C VAL A 58 4.60 16.04 10.04
N ARG A 59 4.02 15.58 11.16
CA ARG A 59 3.87 16.36 12.39
C ARG A 59 4.85 15.97 13.48
N TRP A 60 5.40 14.77 13.39
CA TRP A 60 6.34 14.24 14.36
C TRP A 60 7.15 13.11 13.75
N ILE A 61 8.42 13.05 14.12
CA ILE A 61 9.36 11.99 13.73
C ILE A 61 10.02 11.47 15.00
N GLY A 62 10.10 10.15 15.12
CA GLY A 62 10.95 9.58 16.13
C GLY A 62 11.37 8.15 15.86
N VAL A 63 12.47 7.81 16.52
CA VAL A 63 13.16 6.55 16.36
C VAL A 63 13.40 5.91 17.71
N ARG A 64 13.48 4.60 17.70
CA ARG A 64 13.78 3.81 18.89
C ARG A 64 15.16 3.18 18.70
N PRO A 65 16.24 3.66 19.34
CA PRO A 65 17.60 3.17 19.08
C PRO A 65 17.79 1.69 19.38
N GLU A 66 17.08 1.17 20.39
CA GLU A 66 17.18 -0.22 20.83
C GLU A 66 15.82 -0.85 21.11
N SER A 67 15.77 -2.18 21.23
CA SER A 67 14.56 -2.85 21.68
C SER A 67 14.10 -2.29 23.03
N ARG A 68 12.85 -1.81 23.08
CA ARG A 68 12.20 -1.23 24.28
C ARG A 68 12.74 0.11 24.77
N ALA A 69 13.79 0.68 24.18
CA ALA A 69 14.25 2.02 24.51
C ALA A 69 13.16 3.09 24.34
N GLU A 70 13.34 4.23 24.97
CA GLU A 70 12.48 5.40 24.76
C GLU A 70 12.55 5.89 23.31
N MET A 71 11.50 6.59 22.88
CA MET A 71 11.49 7.21 21.55
C MET A 71 12.32 8.48 21.61
N ILE A 72 13.23 8.65 20.66
CA ILE A 72 13.96 9.89 20.45
C ILE A 72 13.23 10.66 19.35
N GLU A 73 12.83 11.90 19.65
CA GLU A 73 12.21 12.82 18.70
C GLU A 73 13.29 13.51 17.86
N LEU A 74 12.99 13.71 16.57
CA LEU A 74 13.91 14.27 15.58
C LEU A 74 13.20 15.29 14.69
N ASP A 75 13.95 16.27 14.18
CA ASP A 75 13.44 17.20 13.14
C ASP A 75 13.54 16.62 11.73
N ALA A 76 14.43 15.64 11.55
CA ALA A 76 14.68 14.99 10.27
C ALA A 76 15.20 13.56 10.48
N VAL A 77 14.94 12.69 9.50
CA VAL A 77 15.43 11.31 9.50
C VAL A 77 15.64 10.79 8.08
N GLU A 78 16.64 9.95 7.88
CA GLU A 78 16.81 9.21 6.64
C GLU A 78 16.01 7.92 6.68
N ALA A 79 15.14 7.73 5.68
CA ALA A 79 14.56 6.42 5.37
C ALA A 79 15.51 5.69 4.43
N ARG A 80 15.95 4.50 4.82
CA ARG A 80 16.89 3.67 4.08
C ARG A 80 16.14 2.52 3.42
N ARG A 81 16.31 2.38 2.10
CA ARG A 81 15.74 1.29 1.31
C ARG A 81 15.99 -0.05 2.01
N GLU A 82 14.91 -0.79 2.19
CA GLU A 82 14.91 -2.12 2.80
C GLU A 82 15.41 -2.20 4.26
N ALA A 83 15.72 -1.06 4.93
CA ALA A 83 16.33 -1.05 6.26
C ALA A 83 15.57 -0.24 7.31
N GLY A 84 14.53 0.50 6.92
CA GLY A 84 13.76 1.36 7.82
C GLY A 84 14.44 2.71 8.05
N LEU A 85 14.20 3.34 9.20
CA LEU A 85 14.76 4.65 9.51
C LEU A 85 16.17 4.54 10.12
N THR A 86 17.03 5.51 9.84
CA THR A 86 18.32 5.65 10.51
C THR A 86 18.10 5.92 12.00
N GLY A 87 18.75 5.13 12.87
CA GLY A 87 18.59 5.21 14.32
C GLY A 87 17.37 4.48 14.89
N ASP A 88 16.52 3.84 14.06
CA ASP A 88 15.43 3.00 14.55
C ASP A 88 15.81 1.52 14.60
N HIS A 89 15.41 0.85 15.68
CA HIS A 89 15.57 -0.57 15.91
C HIS A 89 14.51 -1.33 15.11
N SER A 90 14.74 -1.39 13.81
CA SER A 90 14.01 -2.17 12.83
C SER A 90 14.91 -3.25 12.24
N ARG A 91 14.34 -4.41 11.92
CA ARG A 91 15.10 -5.49 11.29
C ARG A 91 15.33 -5.13 9.81
N PRO A 92 16.57 -5.04 9.31
CA PRO A 92 16.79 -4.80 7.90
C PRO A 92 16.43 -6.03 7.06
N GLY A 93 16.04 -5.78 5.81
CA GLY A 93 15.82 -6.77 4.77
C GLY A 93 14.51 -6.57 3.99
N PRO A 94 14.46 -7.00 2.73
CA PRO A 94 13.32 -6.81 1.83
C PRO A 94 12.05 -7.54 2.28
N ARG A 95 12.19 -8.59 3.11
CA ARG A 95 11.07 -9.35 3.70
C ARG A 95 10.51 -8.72 4.96
N ASN A 96 11.15 -7.69 5.52
CA ASN A 96 10.57 -7.00 6.67
C ASN A 96 9.43 -6.10 6.17
N ALA A 97 8.19 -6.55 6.40
CA ALA A 97 7.00 -5.75 6.10
C ALA A 97 6.90 -4.50 7.00
N ARG A 98 7.50 -4.50 8.19
CA ARG A 98 7.38 -3.43 9.19
C ARG A 98 8.69 -2.68 9.35
N GLN A 99 9.17 -2.07 8.27
CA GLN A 99 10.39 -1.25 8.32
C GLN A 99 10.15 0.10 8.97
N VAL A 100 9.01 0.73 8.64
CA VAL A 100 8.57 2.02 9.20
C VAL A 100 7.11 1.91 9.63
N THR A 101 6.76 2.59 10.72
CA THR A 101 5.38 2.65 11.22
C THR A 101 4.87 4.07 11.23
N LEU A 102 3.64 4.27 10.75
CA LEU A 102 3.01 5.58 10.65
C LEU A 102 1.68 5.57 11.42
N ILE A 103 1.32 6.70 12.01
CA ILE A 103 0.01 6.91 12.61
C ILE A 103 -0.54 8.28 12.26
N GLN A 104 -1.86 8.36 12.21
CA GLN A 104 -2.58 9.58 11.90
C GLN A 104 -2.63 10.48 13.14
N TRP A 105 -2.29 11.76 13.00
CA TRP A 105 -2.28 12.74 14.09
C TRP A 105 -3.63 12.82 14.80
N GLU A 106 -4.71 12.81 14.03
CA GLU A 106 -6.08 12.88 14.49
C GLU A 106 -6.44 11.67 15.38
N HIS A 107 -5.77 10.53 15.23
CA HIS A 107 -5.99 9.36 16.09
C HIS A 107 -5.43 9.53 17.50
N LEU A 108 -4.49 10.46 17.76
CA LEU A 108 -4.02 10.74 19.12
C LEU A 108 -5.18 11.21 20.00
N THR A 109 -5.98 12.15 19.49
CA THR A 109 -7.18 12.65 20.17
C THR A 109 -8.22 11.54 20.34
N VAL A 110 -8.49 10.75 19.30
CA VAL A 110 -9.46 9.63 19.38
C VAL A 110 -9.06 8.63 20.46
N VAL A 111 -7.79 8.19 20.47
CA VAL A 111 -7.30 7.24 21.47
C VAL A 111 -7.33 7.85 22.87
N GLY A 112 -6.98 9.13 23.03
CA GLY A 112 -7.09 9.84 24.30
C GLY A 112 -8.52 9.84 24.84
N SER A 113 -9.49 10.18 24.01
CA SER A 113 -10.91 10.17 24.37
C SER A 113 -11.40 8.77 24.76
N LEU A 114 -11.05 7.73 23.99
CA LEU A 114 -11.44 6.34 24.28
C LEU A 114 -10.81 5.80 25.58
N LEU A 115 -9.68 6.38 26.00
CA LEU A 115 -9.01 6.08 27.26
C LEU A 115 -9.45 6.98 28.42
N ASN A 116 -10.43 7.87 28.21
CA ASN A 116 -10.87 8.88 29.18
C ASN A 116 -9.71 9.72 29.73
N ARG A 117 -8.76 10.08 28.87
CA ARG A 117 -7.65 10.98 29.23
C ARG A 117 -8.18 12.41 29.38
N SER A 118 -7.75 13.10 30.43
CA SER A 118 -8.03 14.52 30.62
C SER A 118 -7.20 15.36 29.65
N ALA A 119 -7.58 16.63 29.47
CA ALA A 119 -6.80 17.59 28.70
C ALA A 119 -5.39 17.81 29.25
N ASP A 120 -5.19 17.60 30.56
CA ASP A 120 -3.88 17.73 31.24
C ASP A 120 -2.98 16.49 31.04
N ASN A 121 -3.50 15.41 30.47
CA ASN A 121 -2.76 14.17 30.24
C ASN A 121 -3.12 13.54 28.89
N PRO A 122 -2.93 14.27 27.77
CA PRO A 122 -3.30 13.78 26.45
C PRO A 122 -2.38 12.64 26.00
N ILE A 123 -2.84 11.86 25.02
CA ILE A 123 -1.97 10.91 24.32
C ILE A 123 -1.04 11.69 23.41
N VAL A 124 0.27 11.48 23.58
CA VAL A 124 1.31 12.12 22.77
C VAL A 124 1.93 11.13 21.77
N PRO A 125 2.59 11.58 20.69
CA PRO A 125 3.20 10.70 19.69
C PRO A 125 4.06 9.55 20.26
N GLN A 126 4.87 9.86 21.28
CA GLN A 126 5.81 8.93 21.92
C GLN A 126 5.09 7.76 22.60
N ASP A 127 3.85 7.94 23.03
CA ASP A 127 3.06 6.93 23.73
C ASP A 127 2.76 5.71 22.85
N LEU A 128 2.44 5.98 21.58
CA LEU A 128 2.06 4.95 20.61
C LEU A 128 3.27 4.33 19.92
N ARG A 129 4.47 4.91 20.09
CA ARG A 129 5.76 4.36 19.62
C ARG A 129 5.73 4.00 18.14
N ARG A 130 5.17 4.90 17.35
CA ARG A 130 5.21 4.87 15.88
C ARG A 130 6.37 5.75 15.42
N ASN A 131 6.82 5.59 14.19
CA ASN A 131 7.97 6.36 13.71
C ASN A 131 7.57 7.74 13.19
N LEU A 132 6.47 7.81 12.43
CA LEU A 132 5.99 9.05 11.84
C LEU A 132 4.55 9.30 12.29
N VAL A 133 4.25 10.54 12.64
CA VAL A 133 2.87 11.01 12.81
C VAL A 133 2.51 11.92 11.66
N ILE A 134 1.42 11.62 10.97
CA ILE A 134 0.96 12.32 9.76
C ILE A 134 -0.42 12.91 10.02
N SER A 135 -0.63 14.20 9.75
CA SER A 135 -1.96 14.84 9.79
C SER A 135 -2.54 15.02 8.39
N GLY A 136 -3.85 15.24 8.29
CA GLY A 136 -4.51 15.75 7.08
C GLY A 136 -4.80 14.71 6.00
N ILE A 137 -4.48 13.43 6.24
CA ILE A 137 -4.80 12.32 5.35
C ILE A 137 -5.24 11.09 6.14
N ASN A 138 -6.22 10.35 5.59
CA ASN A 138 -6.59 9.05 6.12
C ASN A 138 -5.53 8.00 5.74
N LEU A 139 -4.73 7.55 6.71
CA LEU A 139 -3.71 6.53 6.45
C LEU A 139 -4.30 5.18 6.00
N PHE A 140 -5.57 4.90 6.29
CA PHE A 140 -6.25 3.70 5.76
C PHE A 140 -6.43 3.75 4.24
N SER A 141 -6.50 4.94 3.64
CA SER A 141 -6.57 5.10 2.18
C SER A 141 -5.26 4.72 1.48
N LEU A 142 -4.17 4.52 2.23
CA LEU A 142 -2.87 4.12 1.69
C LEU A 142 -2.73 2.59 1.55
N LYS A 143 -3.78 1.81 1.83
CA LYS A 143 -3.72 0.35 1.71
C LYS A 143 -3.33 -0.08 0.31
N ASN A 144 -2.30 -0.91 0.18
CA ASN A 144 -1.77 -1.39 -1.10
C ASN A 144 -1.35 -0.25 -2.04
N ARG A 145 -0.96 0.91 -1.47
CA ARG A 145 -0.49 2.08 -2.23
C ARG A 145 0.99 2.30 -2.00
N ARG A 146 1.62 2.92 -3.00
CA ARG A 146 2.87 3.63 -2.84
C ARG A 146 2.59 5.09 -2.50
N PHE A 147 3.46 5.68 -1.71
CA PHE A 147 3.36 7.08 -1.33
C PHE A 147 4.74 7.64 -1.07
N ARG A 148 4.87 8.95 -1.30
CA ARG A 148 6.10 9.70 -1.09
C ARG A 148 5.97 10.56 0.16
N ILE A 149 7.03 10.61 0.97
CA ILE A 149 7.20 11.60 2.04
C ILE A 149 8.58 12.20 1.86
N GLY A 150 8.65 13.53 1.69
CA GLY A 150 9.92 14.19 1.39
C GLY A 150 10.58 13.58 0.14
N GLN A 151 11.78 13.03 0.31
CA GLN A 151 12.55 12.39 -0.76
C GLN A 151 12.38 10.87 -0.84
N ALA A 152 11.71 10.25 0.13
CA ALA A 152 11.59 8.80 0.24
C ALA A 152 10.26 8.29 -0.31
N ILE A 153 10.28 7.10 -0.92
CA ILE A 153 9.09 6.40 -1.42
C ILE A 153 8.86 5.15 -0.56
N PHE A 154 7.61 4.96 -0.18
CA PHE A 154 7.14 3.88 0.67
C PHE A 154 6.07 3.06 -0.02
N GLU A 155 5.90 1.84 0.44
CA GLU A 155 4.72 1.03 0.16
C GLU A 155 4.11 0.56 1.47
N THR A 156 2.78 0.69 1.58
CA THR A 156 2.03 0.13 2.70
C THR A 156 2.04 -1.38 2.65
N THR A 157 2.40 -2.01 3.77
CA THR A 157 2.48 -3.46 3.90
C THR A 157 1.39 -4.04 4.80
N GLY A 158 0.70 -3.20 5.58
CA GLY A 158 -0.36 -3.67 6.46
C GLY A 158 -0.78 -2.67 7.52
N TRP A 159 -1.62 -3.16 8.43
CA TRP A 159 -2.14 -2.40 9.56
C TRP A 159 -1.26 -2.59 10.79
N CYS A 160 -0.99 -1.50 11.50
CA CYS A 160 -0.24 -1.60 12.75
C CYS A 160 -1.18 -1.97 13.91
N GLN A 161 -1.29 -3.27 14.18
CA GLN A 161 -2.14 -3.80 15.24
C GLN A 161 -1.64 -3.40 16.65
N PRO A 162 -2.55 -3.08 17.60
CA PRO A 162 -2.19 -2.93 19.00
C PRO A 162 -1.71 -4.26 19.58
N CYS A 163 -0.90 -4.21 20.64
CA CYS A 163 -0.34 -5.39 21.30
C CYS A 163 -0.39 -5.27 22.82
N ALA A 164 -0.27 -6.40 23.52
CA ALA A 164 -0.28 -6.44 24.98
C ALA A 164 0.77 -5.51 25.62
N ARG A 165 1.90 -5.28 24.94
CA ARG A 165 2.94 -4.36 25.42
C ARG A 165 2.50 -2.89 25.40
N LEU A 166 1.68 -2.50 24.43
CA LEU A 166 1.14 -1.14 24.40
C LEU A 166 0.15 -0.93 25.56
N GLU A 167 -0.64 -1.96 25.89
CA GLU A 167 -1.52 -1.95 27.05
C GLU A 167 -0.78 -1.89 28.38
N GLN A 168 0.33 -2.63 28.52
CA GLN A 168 1.21 -2.50 29.69
C GLN A 168 1.77 -1.08 29.86
N ARG A 169 1.98 -0.34 28.76
CA ARG A 169 2.53 1.02 28.78
C ARG A 169 1.49 2.07 29.15
N LEU A 170 0.30 2.01 28.53
CA LEU A 170 -0.71 3.08 28.64
C LEU A 170 -1.88 2.73 29.57
N GLY A 171 -1.90 1.51 30.09
CA GLY A 171 -2.92 1.02 31.01
C GLY A 171 -4.04 0.22 30.35
N ARG A 172 -4.89 -0.36 31.19
CA ARG A 172 -6.02 -1.22 30.78
C ARG A 172 -6.93 -0.50 29.79
N GLY A 173 -7.36 -1.22 28.75
CA GLY A 173 -8.28 -0.68 27.73
C GLY A 173 -7.58 -0.11 26.49
N THR A 174 -6.28 0.15 26.57
CA THR A 174 -5.46 0.63 25.45
C THR A 174 -5.54 -0.27 24.22
N PHE A 175 -5.54 -1.60 24.42
CA PHE A 175 -5.65 -2.51 23.29
C PHE A 175 -6.92 -2.24 22.49
N GLN A 176 -8.06 -2.04 23.16
CA GLN A 176 -9.35 -1.79 22.51
C GLN A 176 -9.41 -0.38 21.93
N ALA A 177 -8.95 0.63 22.66
CA ALA A 177 -8.95 2.02 22.22
C ALA A 177 -8.15 2.23 20.92
N VAL A 178 -7.08 1.47 20.72
CA VAL A 178 -6.19 1.61 19.55
C VAL A 178 -6.64 0.74 18.36
N ARG A 179 -7.62 -0.16 18.51
CA ARG A 179 -8.13 -0.95 17.38
C ARG A 179 -8.69 -0.03 16.30
N GLY A 180 -8.25 -0.23 15.05
CA GLY A 180 -8.60 0.66 13.94
C GLY A 180 -7.85 2.01 13.94
N HIS A 181 -7.15 2.35 15.03
CA HIS A 181 -6.46 3.63 15.18
C HIS A 181 -4.94 3.51 15.25
N GLY A 182 -4.39 2.29 15.23
CA GLY A 182 -2.96 2.03 15.38
C GLY A 182 -2.07 2.45 14.21
N GLY A 183 -2.65 2.86 13.08
CA GLY A 183 -1.94 3.32 11.88
C GLY A 183 -1.51 2.18 10.94
N ILE A 184 -0.47 2.43 10.15
CA ILE A 184 0.01 1.51 9.09
C ILE A 184 1.46 1.08 9.30
N THR A 185 1.83 -0.03 8.68
CA THR A 185 3.21 -0.45 8.48
C THR A 185 3.60 -0.23 7.03
N ALA A 186 4.85 0.13 6.80
CA ALA A 186 5.38 0.38 5.46
C ALA A 186 6.80 -0.16 5.30
N ARG A 187 7.17 -0.41 4.04
CA ARG A 187 8.55 -0.64 3.60
C ARG A 187 9.07 0.53 2.79
N VAL A 188 10.38 0.75 2.86
CA VAL A 188 11.08 1.81 2.10
C VAL A 188 11.47 1.25 0.74
N LEU A 189 10.88 1.78 -0.32
CA LEU A 189 11.18 1.43 -1.70
C LEU A 189 12.34 2.26 -2.26
N GLN A 190 12.39 3.55 -1.91
CA GLN A 190 13.46 4.48 -2.28
C GLN A 190 13.95 5.22 -1.04
N SER A 191 15.27 5.24 -0.85
CA SER A 191 15.88 6.00 0.24
C SER A 191 15.67 7.50 0.07
N GLY A 192 15.61 8.22 1.18
CA GLY A 192 15.52 9.68 1.16
C GLY A 192 15.37 10.29 2.54
N VAL A 193 15.65 11.59 2.65
CA VAL A 193 15.45 12.34 3.89
C VAL A 193 14.00 12.78 4.00
N ILE A 194 13.46 12.65 5.22
CA ILE A 194 12.16 13.15 5.66
C ILE A 194 12.40 14.19 6.74
N ARG A 195 11.66 15.29 6.69
CA ARG A 195 11.68 16.38 7.67
C ARG A 195 10.29 16.65 8.23
N LEU A 196 10.24 17.34 9.37
CA LEU A 196 8.99 17.93 9.83
C LEU A 196 8.36 18.79 8.73
N ASP A 197 7.04 18.78 8.70
CA ASP A 197 6.19 19.43 7.71
C ASP A 197 6.36 18.97 6.25
N ASP A 198 7.17 17.95 5.97
CA ASP A 198 7.18 17.30 4.66
C ASP A 198 5.78 16.78 4.31
N VAL A 199 5.45 16.88 3.03
CA VAL A 199 4.15 16.47 2.50
C VAL A 199 4.17 14.97 2.22
N LEU A 200 3.13 14.26 2.65
CA LEU A 200 2.79 12.92 2.22
C LEU A 200 1.86 13.00 1.01
N GLN A 201 2.27 12.40 -0.11
CA GLN A 201 1.45 12.31 -1.33
C GLN A 201 1.37 10.86 -1.80
N VAL A 202 0.17 10.42 -2.17
CA VAL A 202 -0.05 9.07 -2.71
C VAL A 202 0.42 9.04 -4.16
N GLU A 203 1.13 7.99 -4.56
CA GLU A 203 1.42 7.78 -5.97
C GLU A 203 0.15 7.33 -6.70
N PRO A 204 -0.05 7.76 -7.96
CA PRO A 204 -1.13 7.26 -8.80
C PRO A 204 -1.09 5.73 -8.86
N LEU A 205 -2.27 5.09 -8.82
CA LEU A 205 -2.34 3.67 -9.17
C LEU A 205 -2.13 3.53 -10.67
N GLU A 206 -1.21 2.67 -11.08
CA GLU A 206 -1.15 2.25 -12.48
C GLU A 206 -2.37 1.34 -12.74
N ILE A 207 -3.27 1.81 -13.58
CA ILE A 207 -4.58 1.18 -13.88
C ILE A 207 -4.44 -0.19 -14.57
N THR A 208 -3.21 -0.59 -14.94
CA THR A 208 -2.91 -1.89 -15.57
C THR A 208 -2.93 -3.07 -14.61
N ASP A 209 -2.97 -2.85 -13.30
CA ASP A 209 -3.03 -3.93 -12.31
C ASP A 209 -4.44 -4.54 -12.24
N PRO A 210 -4.58 -5.88 -12.28
CA PRO A 210 -5.86 -6.54 -12.10
C PRO A 210 -6.50 -6.11 -10.78
N TRP A 211 -7.76 -5.67 -10.82
CA TRP A 211 -8.52 -5.39 -9.61
C TRP A 211 -9.27 -6.65 -9.12
N PRO A 212 -9.26 -6.96 -7.82
CA PRO A 212 -8.54 -6.28 -6.74
C PRO A 212 -7.02 -6.49 -6.86
N PRO A 213 -6.18 -5.52 -6.42
CA PRO A 213 -4.72 -5.65 -6.46
C PRO A 213 -4.34 -7.02 -5.90
N ALA A 214 -3.43 -7.70 -6.60
CA ALA A 214 -3.05 -9.08 -6.30
C ALA A 214 -2.87 -9.25 -4.79
N ARG A 215 -3.53 -10.26 -4.21
CA ARG A 215 -3.41 -10.57 -2.78
C ARG A 215 -1.92 -10.77 -2.47
N GLN A 216 -1.28 -9.75 -1.90
CA GLN A 216 0.03 -9.91 -1.28
C GLN A 216 -0.22 -10.73 -0.02
N HIS A 217 0.04 -12.04 -0.12
CA HIS A 217 -0.14 -12.98 0.96
C HIS A 217 0.66 -12.52 2.21
N ALA A 218 0.00 -12.68 3.36
CA ALA A 218 0.45 -12.30 4.69
C ALA A 218 1.78 -12.93 5.12
#